data_AF-A0A964W3D8-F1
#
_entry.id   AF-A0A964W3D8-F1
#
_cell.length_a   1.000
_cell.length_b   1.000
_cell.length_c   1.000
_cell.angle_alpha   90.00
_cell.angle_beta   90.00
_cell.angle_gamma   90.00
#
_symmetry.space_group_name_H-M   'P 1'
#
loop_
_entity.id
_entity.type
_entity.pdbx_description
1 polymer ?
#
loop_
_entity_poly.entity_id
_entity_poly.type
_entity_poly.pdbx_seq_one_letter_code
_entity_poly.pdbx_strand_id
1 'polypeptide(L)'
;MVNKKISKVLGPILGVMGFMLAIGVLESPVLAADNVQVTSTYFDSTTSAETYKDYSINVNKSVIQNGLKITLEKALATKHKLNAVIKVESTQPFDQTKNDNSIVQLLYGENHFGGQGMSSNYIDDKTLLITIDQDNNEEDFPENGDLRLDVVFPNYKVNIGMDVSVDFSESFKKTIEKDISTKISGSDCTLNKLESDVLGTVVTYKEPPKDHEDRYMDSSMILKVGDKMYKLRSSGSSSDSQGIKGTYESKAATYDILKDQKDISIIPLACDITWDEFRKSHENNNTKEYESKETINNVRYSKSFDFSDGSKGEISNIERNDNSVKVYCKGTSEKASLLMASSMSIYYQFVEGQTNYTDYDSDKYMSFYKDPNDALGYIVEFNDVKKDKALELIFRENIEQIDRYNIGNEIQVSK
;
A
#
# COMPACT_ATOMS: atom_id res chain seq x y z
N MET A 1 57.01 -34.11 -1.67
CA MET A 1 56.92 -35.57 -1.41
C MET A 1 55.49 -35.87 -0.96
N VAL A 2 54.64 -36.34 -1.86
CA VAL A 2 54.40 -37.76 -2.22
C VAL A 2 53.31 -38.39 -1.34
N ASN A 3 52.17 -38.57 -2.00
CA ASN A 3 51.22 -39.69 -1.97
C ASN A 3 50.64 -40.20 -0.64
N LYS A 4 49.30 -40.24 -0.63
CA LYS A 4 48.61 -41.54 -0.56
C LYS A 4 47.62 -41.68 -1.72
N LYS A 5 47.97 -42.57 -2.66
CA LYS A 5 47.05 -43.27 -3.56
C LYS A 5 46.87 -44.69 -3.02
N ILE A 6 45.66 -45.24 -3.16
CA ILE A 6 45.26 -46.60 -3.58
C ILE A 6 43.72 -46.56 -3.46
N SER A 7 42.88 -46.55 -4.52
CA SER A 7 42.76 -47.30 -5.77
C SER A 7 41.82 -48.53 -5.67
N LYS A 8 41.00 -48.66 -6.73
CA LYS A 8 40.20 -49.80 -7.24
C LYS A 8 38.71 -49.75 -6.88
N VAL A 9 37.79 -49.32 -7.76
CA VAL A 9 37.35 -49.86 -9.08
C VAL A 9 36.68 -51.23 -8.97
N LEU A 10 35.36 -51.26 -9.21
CA LEU A 10 34.63 -52.18 -10.12
C LEU A 10 33.12 -51.84 -10.10
N GLY A 11 32.58 -51.38 -11.24
CA GLY A 11 31.13 -51.50 -11.56
C GLY A 11 30.86 -52.87 -12.20
N PRO A 12 29.89 -53.02 -13.13
CA PRO A 12 28.52 -52.48 -13.24
C PRO A 12 27.48 -53.59 -13.60
N ILE A 13 26.18 -53.47 -13.26
CA ILE A 13 25.03 -54.13 -13.94
C ILE A 13 23.80 -53.21 -13.74
N LEU A 14 23.45 -52.38 -14.73
CA LEU A 14 22.43 -52.60 -15.78
C LEU A 14 20.97 -52.68 -15.26
N GLY A 15 20.21 -51.64 -15.63
CA GLY A 15 18.75 -51.55 -15.55
C GLY A 15 18.29 -50.36 -16.38
N VAL A 16 18.34 -50.53 -17.70
CA VAL A 16 18.04 -49.55 -18.75
C VAL A 16 16.53 -49.32 -18.88
N MET A 17 16.12 -48.06 -18.94
CA MET A 17 15.04 -47.51 -19.78
C MET A 17 15.02 -45.99 -19.50
N GLY A 18 15.48 -45.07 -20.35
CA GLY A 18 15.53 -45.06 -21.80
C GLY A 18 14.42 -44.16 -22.32
N PHE A 19 14.62 -42.84 -22.32
CA PHE A 19 13.96 -41.96 -23.29
C PHE A 19 14.93 -40.88 -23.75
N MET A 20 15.24 -40.97 -25.05
CA MET A 20 16.09 -40.06 -25.80
C MET A 20 15.37 -38.71 -25.94
N LEU A 21 16.06 -37.61 -25.65
CA LEU A 21 15.67 -36.30 -26.18
C LEU A 21 16.09 -36.25 -27.65
N ALA A 22 15.15 -36.59 -28.53
CA ALA A 22 15.30 -36.36 -29.95
C ALA A 22 15.34 -34.84 -30.20
N ILE A 23 16.47 -34.38 -30.72
CA ILE A 23 16.59 -33.08 -31.36
C ILE A 23 15.78 -33.16 -32.65
N GLY A 24 14.62 -32.53 -32.65
CA GLY A 24 13.81 -32.29 -33.83
C GLY A 24 13.88 -30.82 -34.20
N VAL A 25 14.71 -30.49 -35.20
CA VAL A 25 14.55 -29.26 -35.97
C VAL A 25 13.24 -29.41 -36.74
N LEU A 26 12.25 -28.59 -36.43
CA LEU A 26 11.11 -28.35 -37.31
C LEU A 26 10.87 -26.84 -37.43
N GLU A 27 10.54 -26.49 -38.66
CA GLU A 27 10.61 -25.16 -39.27
C GLU A 27 9.63 -24.17 -38.66
N SER A 28 10.02 -22.89 -38.68
CA SER A 28 9.20 -21.74 -38.31
C SER A 28 7.90 -21.68 -39.12
N PRO A 29 6.74 -21.47 -38.48
CA PRO A 29 5.70 -20.66 -39.05
C PRO A 29 5.89 -19.21 -38.56
N VAL A 30 6.32 -18.34 -39.47
CA VAL A 30 5.91 -16.94 -39.42
C VAL A 30 4.38 -16.96 -39.45
N LEU A 31 3.71 -16.46 -38.40
CA LEU A 31 2.40 -15.81 -38.48
C LEU A 31 2.03 -15.20 -37.12
N ALA A 32 1.80 -13.88 -37.17
CA ALA A 32 0.80 -13.06 -36.47
C ALA A 32 0.61 -13.14 -34.94
N ALA A 33 0.45 -11.95 -34.36
CA ALA A 33 0.08 -11.68 -32.98
C ALA A 33 -1.05 -12.59 -32.49
N ASP A 34 -0.85 -13.20 -31.33
CA ASP A 34 -1.94 -13.60 -30.46
C ASP A 34 -1.52 -13.50 -28.99
N ASN A 35 -2.40 -12.84 -28.25
CA ASN A 35 -2.36 -12.63 -26.81
C ASN A 35 -2.33 -13.97 -26.07
N VAL A 36 -1.14 -14.49 -25.77
CA VAL A 36 -1.00 -15.55 -24.78
C VAL A 36 -0.95 -14.87 -23.40
N GLN A 37 -2.12 -14.78 -22.77
CA GLN A 37 -2.25 -14.50 -21.34
C GLN A 37 -1.42 -15.52 -20.56
N VAL A 38 -0.19 -15.15 -20.20
CA VAL A 38 0.50 -15.76 -19.07
C VAL A 38 0.00 -15.01 -17.84
N THR A 39 -1.07 -15.52 -17.25
CA THR A 39 -1.50 -15.12 -15.90
C THR A 39 -0.36 -15.46 -14.94
N SER A 40 0.32 -14.44 -14.41
CA SER A 40 1.20 -14.59 -13.26
C SER A 40 0.33 -15.03 -12.08
N THR A 41 0.35 -16.34 -11.82
CA THR A 41 -0.41 -16.99 -10.75
C THR A 41 0.26 -16.67 -9.41
N TYR A 42 -0.02 -15.48 -8.87
CA TYR A 42 0.29 -15.16 -7.47
C TYR A 42 -0.89 -14.58 -6.69
N PHE A 43 -2.06 -14.41 -7.31
CA PHE A 43 -3.25 -13.88 -6.63
C PHE A 43 -4.50 -14.58 -7.15
N ASP A 44 -4.80 -15.73 -6.58
CA ASP A 44 -6.17 -16.26 -6.57
C ASP A 44 -6.38 -16.96 -5.23
N SER A 45 -7.15 -16.34 -4.35
CA SER A 45 -7.79 -17.06 -3.25
C SER A 45 -9.26 -16.65 -3.17
N THR A 46 -10.12 -17.67 -3.24
CA THR A 46 -11.56 -17.55 -3.16
C THR A 46 -12.01 -17.56 -1.70
N THR A 47 -13.10 -16.81 -1.45
CA THR A 47 -13.98 -16.72 -0.28
C THR A 47 -13.70 -15.65 0.79
N SER A 48 -14.62 -14.67 0.81
CA SER A 48 -14.94 -13.70 1.89
C SER A 48 -13.98 -12.55 2.21
N ALA A 49 -13.08 -12.21 1.29
CA ALA A 49 -12.41 -10.91 1.27
C ALA A 49 -12.92 -10.11 0.06
N GLU A 50 -13.03 -8.80 0.16
CA GLU A 50 -13.23 -7.95 -1.03
C GLU A 50 -12.07 -8.20 -1.99
N THR A 51 -12.34 -8.88 -3.11
CA THR A 51 -11.34 -9.09 -4.16
C THR A 51 -11.10 -7.75 -4.84
N TYR A 52 -9.99 -7.11 -4.53
CA TYR A 52 -9.56 -5.89 -5.22
C TYR A 52 -9.24 -6.24 -6.67
N LYS A 53 -10.03 -5.71 -7.60
CA LYS A 53 -9.79 -5.91 -9.02
C LYS A 53 -8.51 -5.17 -9.42
N ASP A 54 -7.58 -5.88 -10.07
CA ASP A 54 -6.41 -5.23 -10.68
C ASP A 54 -6.83 -4.59 -12.01
N TYR A 55 -6.73 -3.27 -12.07
CA TYR A 55 -7.02 -2.45 -13.26
C TYR A 55 -5.77 -2.15 -14.08
N SER A 56 -4.61 -2.67 -13.68
CA SER A 56 -3.36 -2.45 -14.40
C SER A 56 -3.38 -3.12 -15.77
N ILE A 57 -2.79 -2.45 -16.75
CA ILE A 57 -2.48 -3.07 -18.04
C ILE A 57 -1.19 -3.88 -17.91
N ASN A 58 -1.19 -5.08 -18.48
CA ASN A 58 0.02 -5.89 -18.61
C ASN A 58 0.82 -5.37 -19.80
N VAL A 59 2.01 -4.84 -19.54
CA VAL A 59 2.91 -4.27 -20.55
C VAL A 59 3.92 -5.32 -21.01
N ASN A 60 4.62 -5.94 -20.06
CA ASN A 60 5.66 -6.98 -20.27
C ASN A 60 6.75 -6.64 -21.30
N LYS A 61 7.00 -5.36 -21.57
CA LYS A 61 8.07 -4.94 -22.47
C LYS A 61 9.41 -5.05 -21.76
N SER A 62 10.35 -5.73 -22.39
CA SER A 62 11.65 -6.04 -21.79
C SER A 62 12.83 -5.61 -22.67
N VAL A 63 13.91 -5.16 -22.03
CA VAL A 63 15.21 -4.91 -22.65
C VAL A 63 16.28 -5.63 -21.85
N ILE A 64 17.19 -6.30 -22.55
CA ILE A 64 18.33 -7.01 -21.92
C ILE A 64 19.60 -6.23 -22.25
N GLN A 65 20.37 -5.86 -21.23
CA GLN A 65 21.66 -5.21 -21.39
C GLN A 65 22.60 -5.63 -20.25
N ASN A 66 23.83 -6.02 -20.61
CA ASN A 66 24.91 -6.31 -19.66
C ASN A 66 24.54 -7.26 -18.51
N GLY A 67 23.76 -8.30 -18.82
CA GLY A 67 23.40 -9.34 -17.86
C GLY A 67 22.20 -9.01 -16.96
N LEU A 68 21.59 -7.84 -17.14
CA LEU A 68 20.29 -7.47 -16.57
C LEU A 68 19.20 -7.53 -17.65
N LYS A 69 18.04 -8.10 -17.30
CA LYS A 69 16.79 -8.00 -18.04
C LYS A 69 15.87 -7.08 -17.26
N ILE A 70 15.52 -5.94 -17.86
CA ILE A 70 14.62 -4.96 -17.27
C ILE A 70 13.28 -5.06 -18.00
N THR A 71 12.21 -5.25 -17.26
CA THR A 71 10.86 -5.41 -17.77
C THR A 71 9.94 -4.39 -17.12
N LEU A 72 9.27 -3.55 -17.92
CA LEU A 72 8.06 -2.86 -17.46
C LEU A 72 6.93 -3.88 -17.46
N GLU A 73 6.57 -4.40 -16.29
CA GLU A 73 5.62 -5.51 -16.17
C GLU A 73 4.19 -5.03 -16.36
N LYS A 74 3.79 -4.04 -15.56
CA LYS A 74 2.45 -3.46 -15.60
C LYS A 74 2.46 -1.99 -15.25
N ALA A 75 1.43 -1.29 -15.71
CA ALA A 75 1.19 0.11 -15.43
C ALA A 75 -0.31 0.35 -15.20
N LEU A 76 -0.64 1.39 -14.45
CA LEU A 76 -2.00 1.82 -14.17
C LEU A 76 -2.00 3.33 -14.02
N ALA A 77 -2.80 4.04 -14.82
CA ALA A 77 -3.06 5.45 -14.61
C ALA A 77 -4.54 5.72 -14.34
N THR A 78 -4.79 6.73 -13.53
CA THR A 78 -6.06 7.46 -13.43
C THR A 78 -5.78 8.92 -13.81
N LYS A 79 -6.77 9.82 -13.67
CA LYS A 79 -6.57 11.23 -13.98
C LYS A 79 -5.38 11.84 -13.22
N HIS A 80 -5.23 11.51 -11.94
CA HIS A 80 -4.26 12.18 -11.06
C HIS A 80 -3.19 11.25 -10.49
N LYS A 81 -3.23 9.95 -10.81
CA LYS A 81 -2.28 8.97 -10.27
C LYS A 81 -1.74 8.06 -11.36
N LEU A 82 -0.46 7.73 -11.30
CA LEU A 82 0.20 6.74 -12.16
C LEU A 82 1.03 5.79 -11.29
N ASN A 83 0.78 4.49 -11.43
CA ASN A 83 1.56 3.42 -10.83
C ASN A 83 2.21 2.57 -11.93
N ALA A 84 3.47 2.17 -11.73
CA ALA A 84 4.14 1.21 -12.59
C ALA A 84 4.99 0.23 -11.79
N VAL A 85 5.07 -1.00 -12.28
CA VAL A 85 5.90 -2.05 -11.71
C VAL A 85 6.96 -2.47 -12.73
N ILE A 86 8.21 -2.35 -12.32
CA ILE A 86 9.39 -2.69 -13.10
C ILE A 86 10.09 -3.88 -12.42
N LYS A 87 10.36 -4.93 -13.18
CA LYS A 87 11.14 -6.08 -12.73
C LYS A 87 12.51 -6.05 -13.36
N VAL A 88 13.53 -6.22 -12.53
CA VAL A 88 14.93 -6.32 -12.94
C VAL A 88 15.45 -7.71 -12.55
N GLU A 89 15.72 -8.53 -13.55
CA GLU A 89 16.26 -9.88 -13.39
C GLU A 89 17.75 -9.88 -13.75
N SER A 90 18.59 -10.40 -12.88
CA SER A 90 20.04 -10.47 -13.07
C SER A 90 20.49 -11.91 -13.27
N THR A 91 21.45 -12.10 -14.17
CA THR A 91 22.14 -13.40 -14.35
C THR A 91 23.05 -13.77 -13.17
N GLN A 92 23.44 -12.79 -12.34
CA GLN A 92 24.26 -12.94 -11.14
C GLN A 92 23.57 -12.31 -9.93
N PRO A 93 23.84 -12.77 -8.69
CA PRO A 93 23.28 -12.13 -7.51
C PRO A 93 23.57 -10.62 -7.46
N PHE A 94 22.58 -9.82 -7.08
CA PHE A 94 22.71 -8.38 -6.91
C PHE A 94 23.69 -8.06 -5.78
N ASP A 95 24.59 -7.13 -6.04
CA ASP A 95 25.39 -6.51 -4.99
C ASP A 95 24.56 -5.39 -4.33
N GLN A 96 23.86 -5.74 -3.25
CA GLN A 96 22.98 -4.80 -2.52
C GLN A 96 23.74 -3.60 -1.95
N THR A 97 25.07 -3.68 -1.78
CA THR A 97 25.90 -2.57 -1.29
C THR A 97 26.25 -1.53 -2.37
N LYS A 98 25.85 -1.78 -3.63
CA LYS A 98 26.24 -0.99 -4.79
C LYS A 98 25.07 -0.41 -5.58
N ASN A 99 23.82 -0.45 -5.10
CA ASN A 99 22.70 0.09 -5.89
C ASN A 99 22.42 1.59 -5.67
N ASP A 100 23.25 2.28 -4.90
CA ASP A 100 23.05 3.65 -4.41
C ASP A 100 23.01 4.77 -5.47
N ASN A 101 23.22 4.48 -6.75
CA ASN A 101 23.20 5.48 -7.84
C ASN A 101 22.31 5.06 -9.02
N SER A 102 21.34 4.18 -8.77
CA SER A 102 20.41 3.72 -9.81
C SER A 102 19.36 4.80 -10.09
N ILE A 103 19.06 5.05 -11.36
CA ILE A 103 18.02 5.99 -11.78
C ILE A 103 16.96 5.18 -12.52
N VAL A 104 15.72 5.27 -12.06
CA VAL A 104 14.55 4.71 -12.74
C VAL A 104 13.52 5.82 -12.84
N GLN A 105 13.24 6.25 -14.05
CA GLN A 105 12.34 7.37 -14.32
C GLN A 105 11.23 6.92 -15.26
N LEU A 106 10.00 7.27 -14.88
CA LEU A 106 8.81 7.05 -15.66
C LEU A 106 8.28 8.40 -16.14
N LEU A 107 7.96 8.52 -17.42
CA LEU A 107 7.47 9.74 -18.05
C LEU A 107 6.16 9.44 -18.79
N TYR A 108 5.13 10.22 -18.53
CA TYR A 108 3.81 10.08 -19.15
C TYR A 108 3.06 11.41 -19.15
N GLY A 109 2.50 11.80 -20.30
CA GLY A 109 1.82 13.10 -20.44
C GLY A 109 2.78 14.29 -20.35
N GLU A 110 2.26 15.45 -19.96
CA GLU A 110 3.07 16.65 -19.73
C GLU A 110 3.81 16.57 -18.37
N ASN A 111 5.03 17.11 -18.31
CA ASN A 111 5.97 16.92 -17.20
C ASN A 111 5.67 17.82 -15.97
N HIS A 112 4.41 17.89 -15.55
CA HIS A 112 3.95 18.67 -14.40
C HIS A 112 3.59 17.75 -13.23
N PHE A 113 4.53 16.89 -12.80
CA PHE A 113 4.28 15.95 -11.70
C PHE A 113 4.33 16.68 -10.35
N GLY A 114 3.30 16.47 -9.52
CA GLY A 114 3.22 17.01 -8.17
C GLY A 114 4.10 16.25 -7.17
N GLY A 115 4.34 14.95 -7.42
CA GLY A 115 5.23 14.10 -6.63
C GLY A 115 5.53 12.77 -7.32
N GLN A 116 6.69 12.20 -7.01
CA GLN A 116 7.08 10.85 -7.45
C GLN A 116 7.64 10.08 -6.25
N GLY A 117 7.05 8.92 -5.96
CA GLY A 117 7.58 7.91 -5.07
C GLY A 117 8.24 6.77 -5.85
N MET A 118 9.32 6.22 -5.31
CA MET A 118 9.91 4.98 -5.80
C MET A 118 10.21 4.08 -4.62
N SER A 119 9.78 2.83 -4.71
CA SER A 119 10.15 1.77 -3.79
C SER A 119 10.86 0.64 -4.54
N SER A 120 11.67 -0.11 -3.82
CA SER A 120 12.52 -1.16 -4.37
C SER A 120 12.56 -2.33 -3.39
N ASN A 121 12.27 -3.53 -3.88
CA ASN A 121 12.23 -4.74 -3.07
C ASN A 121 12.91 -5.91 -3.78
N TYR A 122 13.86 -6.56 -3.11
CA TYR A 122 14.47 -7.78 -3.62
C TYR A 122 13.56 -8.97 -3.31
N ILE A 123 13.04 -9.59 -4.36
CA ILE A 123 12.23 -10.81 -4.24
C ILE A 123 13.12 -11.99 -3.88
N ASP A 124 14.33 -12.03 -4.48
CA ASP A 124 15.41 -12.97 -4.20
C ASP A 124 16.76 -12.28 -4.52
N ASP A 125 17.86 -13.04 -4.48
CA ASP A 125 19.19 -12.51 -4.73
C ASP A 125 19.41 -12.03 -6.18
N LYS A 126 18.53 -12.37 -7.13
CA LYS A 126 18.64 -12.07 -8.57
C LYS A 126 17.46 -11.30 -9.15
N THR A 127 16.44 -11.03 -8.35
CA THR A 127 15.20 -10.38 -8.81
C THR A 127 14.90 -9.17 -7.93
N LEU A 128 14.92 -8.00 -8.54
CA LEU A 128 14.56 -6.72 -7.93
C LEU A 128 13.23 -6.25 -8.55
N LEU A 129 12.26 -5.94 -7.70
CA LEU A 129 11.02 -5.29 -8.06
C LEU A 129 11.12 -3.81 -7.70
N ILE A 130 10.79 -2.93 -8.63
CA ILE A 130 10.74 -1.49 -8.43
C ILE A 130 9.32 -1.04 -8.72
N THR A 131 8.73 -0.29 -7.79
CA THR A 131 7.42 0.33 -7.98
C THR A 131 7.59 1.84 -8.01
N ILE A 132 7.04 2.46 -9.03
CA ILE A 132 6.97 3.92 -9.16
C ILE A 132 5.52 4.33 -8.98
N ASP A 133 5.31 5.32 -8.12
CA ASP A 133 4.04 6.01 -7.92
C ASP A 133 4.25 7.49 -8.28
N GLN A 134 3.34 8.07 -9.05
CA GLN A 134 3.33 9.48 -9.42
C GLN A 134 1.96 10.07 -9.16
N ASP A 135 1.95 11.27 -8.60
CA ASP A 135 0.74 12.07 -8.41
C ASP A 135 0.82 13.32 -9.29
N ASN A 136 -0.27 13.68 -9.93
CA ASN A 136 -0.44 14.93 -10.66
C ASN A 136 -1.57 15.75 -10.03
N ASN A 137 -1.22 16.94 -9.54
CA ASN A 137 -2.13 17.84 -8.82
C ASN A 137 -2.57 19.04 -9.66
N GLU A 138 -2.01 19.21 -10.87
CA GLU A 138 -2.22 20.38 -11.72
C GLU A 138 -3.01 20.03 -12.97
N GLU A 139 -2.67 18.90 -13.61
CA GLU A 139 -3.26 18.47 -14.87
C GLU A 139 -3.65 16.98 -14.83
N ASP A 140 -4.62 16.59 -15.65
CA ASP A 140 -4.97 15.19 -15.81
C ASP A 140 -3.88 14.49 -16.64
N PHE A 141 -3.46 13.29 -16.22
CA PHE A 141 -2.76 12.37 -17.10
C PHE A 141 -3.62 12.07 -18.35
N PRO A 142 -3.01 11.87 -19.52
CA PRO A 142 -3.77 11.46 -20.69
C PRO A 142 -4.36 10.04 -20.49
N GLU A 143 -5.55 9.80 -21.04
CA GLU A 143 -6.23 8.49 -20.97
C GLU A 143 -5.48 7.40 -21.76
N ASN A 144 -4.80 7.79 -22.83
CA ASN A 144 -3.98 6.94 -23.68
C ASN A 144 -2.77 7.72 -24.20
N GLY A 145 -1.68 7.02 -24.52
CA GLY A 145 -0.47 7.67 -25.03
C GLY A 145 0.76 6.77 -24.94
N ASP A 146 1.94 7.37 -25.05
CA ASP A 146 3.21 6.66 -24.92
C ASP A 146 3.81 6.90 -23.53
N LEU A 147 4.00 5.81 -22.79
CA LEU A 147 4.69 5.75 -21.51
C LEU A 147 6.17 5.46 -21.77
N ARG A 148 7.06 6.30 -21.23
CA ARG A 148 8.51 6.11 -21.36
C ARG A 148 9.12 5.73 -20.02
N LEU A 149 9.90 4.65 -20.03
CA LEU A 149 10.72 4.21 -18.91
C LEU A 149 12.20 4.35 -19.27
N ASP A 150 12.91 5.17 -18.51
CA ASP A 150 14.37 5.31 -18.59
C ASP A 150 15.01 4.68 -17.34
N VAL A 151 16.00 3.80 -17.56
CA VAL A 151 16.68 3.05 -16.49
C VAL A 151 18.18 3.12 -16.65
N VAL A 152 18.86 3.54 -15.59
CA VAL A 152 20.31 3.59 -15.47
C VAL A 152 20.74 2.81 -14.23
N PHE A 153 21.51 1.74 -14.45
CA PHE A 153 22.24 1.03 -13.39
C PHE A 153 23.75 1.14 -13.67
N PRO A 154 24.44 2.15 -13.13
CA PRO A 154 25.84 2.43 -13.48
C PRO A 154 26.79 1.26 -13.21
N ASN A 155 26.60 0.56 -12.09
CA ASN A 155 27.46 -0.57 -11.70
C ASN A 155 27.32 -1.80 -12.61
N TYR A 156 26.19 -1.92 -13.30
CA TYR A 156 25.95 -2.93 -14.32
C TYR A 156 26.19 -2.39 -15.73
N LYS A 157 26.62 -1.12 -15.86
CA LYS A 157 26.78 -0.38 -17.13
C LYS A 157 25.50 -0.42 -17.98
N VAL A 158 24.34 -0.35 -17.33
CA VAL A 158 23.06 -0.35 -18.01
C VAL A 158 22.56 1.09 -18.14
N ASN A 159 22.13 1.45 -19.34
CA ASN A 159 21.45 2.70 -19.67
C ASN A 159 20.50 2.39 -20.83
N ILE A 160 19.21 2.32 -20.51
CA ILE A 160 18.15 1.98 -21.45
C ILE A 160 17.01 2.99 -21.37
N GLY A 161 16.36 3.20 -22.50
CA GLY A 161 15.05 3.84 -22.59
C GLY A 161 14.10 2.92 -23.35
N MET A 162 12.85 2.83 -22.90
CA MET A 162 11.80 2.10 -23.62
C MET A 162 10.49 2.89 -23.63
N ASP A 163 9.90 3.04 -24.81
CA ASP A 163 8.59 3.66 -24.99
C ASP A 163 7.52 2.58 -25.19
N VAL A 164 6.36 2.72 -24.56
CA VAL A 164 5.25 1.76 -24.60
C VAL A 164 3.96 2.51 -24.86
N SER A 165 3.22 2.12 -25.88
CA SER A 165 1.86 2.60 -26.08
C SER A 165 0.93 1.95 -25.05
N VAL A 166 0.20 2.78 -24.31
CA VAL A 166 -0.68 2.39 -23.21
C VAL A 166 -2.07 2.97 -23.40
N ASP A 167 -3.08 2.21 -22.96
CA ASP A 167 -4.48 2.60 -22.96
C ASP A 167 -5.07 2.36 -21.57
N PHE A 168 -5.34 3.45 -20.84
CA PHE A 168 -5.92 3.45 -19.50
C PHE A 168 -7.42 3.79 -19.53
N SER A 169 -8.08 3.70 -20.68
CA SER A 169 -9.51 4.00 -20.82
C SER A 169 -10.41 3.26 -19.83
N GLU A 170 -10.04 2.05 -19.40
CA GLU A 170 -10.85 1.31 -18.41
C GLU A 170 -10.80 1.98 -17.04
N SER A 171 -9.63 2.34 -16.53
CA SER A 171 -9.47 2.97 -15.21
C SER A 171 -9.99 4.41 -15.19
N PHE A 172 -9.83 5.16 -16.29
CA PHE A 172 -10.35 6.54 -16.41
C PHE A 172 -11.88 6.63 -16.36
N LYS A 173 -12.58 5.57 -16.82
CA LYS A 173 -14.05 5.49 -16.71
C LYS A 173 -14.54 5.16 -15.29
N LYS A 174 -13.62 4.86 -14.37
CA LYS A 174 -13.89 4.39 -13.00
C LYS A 174 -13.51 5.48 -12.01
N THR A 175 -14.11 6.65 -12.18
CA THR A 175 -13.89 7.80 -11.31
C THR A 175 -15.21 8.39 -10.85
N ILE A 176 -15.29 8.77 -9.58
CA ILE A 176 -16.39 9.54 -8.98
C ILE A 176 -15.80 10.83 -8.44
N GLU A 177 -16.43 11.93 -8.77
CA GLU A 177 -16.07 13.26 -8.25
C GLU A 177 -17.29 13.89 -7.59
N LYS A 178 -17.09 14.46 -6.40
CA LYS A 178 -18.13 15.13 -5.61
C LYS A 178 -17.58 16.41 -5.01
N ASP A 179 -18.28 17.52 -5.23
CA ASP A 179 -18.00 18.77 -4.54
C ASP A 179 -18.54 18.73 -3.11
N ILE A 180 -17.74 19.16 -2.14
CA ILE A 180 -18.09 19.20 -0.70
C ILE A 180 -18.20 20.64 -0.21
N SER A 181 -17.25 21.51 -0.59
CA SER A 181 -17.17 22.93 -0.23
C SER A 181 -17.64 23.26 1.21
N THR A 182 -17.14 22.52 2.21
CA THR A 182 -17.58 22.62 3.61
C THR A 182 -16.44 22.98 4.54
N LYS A 183 -16.62 24.02 5.36
CA LYS A 183 -15.68 24.42 6.42
C LYS A 183 -15.78 23.45 7.61
N ILE A 184 -14.65 22.91 8.05
CA ILE A 184 -14.58 22.06 9.24
C ILE A 184 -14.86 22.92 10.47
N SER A 185 -15.81 22.49 11.32
CA SER A 185 -16.15 23.22 12.55
C SER A 185 -14.94 23.33 13.47
N GLY A 186 -14.62 24.54 13.95
CA GLY A 186 -13.47 24.79 14.82
C GLY A 186 -12.11 24.82 14.11
N SER A 187 -12.07 24.78 12.77
CA SER A 187 -10.85 24.88 11.97
C SER A 187 -11.04 25.87 10.83
N ASP A 188 -9.95 26.46 10.33
CA ASP A 188 -9.95 27.26 9.11
C ASP A 188 -9.80 26.42 7.83
N CYS A 189 -9.81 25.09 7.99
CA CYS A 189 -9.79 24.13 6.89
C CYS A 189 -11.16 24.02 6.21
N THR A 190 -11.14 24.08 4.88
CA THR A 190 -12.30 23.84 4.01
C THR A 190 -12.05 22.63 3.13
N LEU A 191 -12.96 21.65 3.19
CA LEU A 191 -13.00 20.52 2.28
C LEU A 191 -13.58 20.96 0.95
N ASN A 192 -12.92 20.64 -0.16
CA ASN A 192 -13.32 21.13 -1.47
C ASN A 192 -14.00 20.04 -2.28
N LYS A 193 -13.28 18.94 -2.55
CA LYS A 193 -13.68 17.89 -3.48
C LYS A 193 -13.29 16.52 -2.94
N LEU A 194 -14.16 15.54 -3.09
CA LEU A 194 -13.85 14.12 -3.00
C LEU A 194 -13.72 13.55 -4.40
N GLU A 195 -12.65 12.81 -4.62
CA GLU A 195 -12.41 12.03 -5.84
C GLU A 195 -12.11 10.58 -5.45
N SER A 196 -12.78 9.64 -6.10
CA SER A 196 -12.57 8.20 -5.87
C SER A 196 -12.35 7.50 -7.20
N ASP A 197 -11.24 6.78 -7.30
CA ASP A 197 -10.84 6.02 -8.47
C ASP A 197 -10.44 4.59 -8.09
N VAL A 198 -9.85 3.85 -9.04
CA VAL A 198 -9.43 2.46 -8.82
C VAL A 198 -8.22 2.30 -7.89
N LEU A 199 -7.48 3.38 -7.62
CA LEU A 199 -6.31 3.43 -6.73
C LEU A 199 -6.65 3.93 -5.32
N GLY A 200 -7.80 4.57 -5.13
CA GLY A 200 -8.29 4.96 -3.81
C GLY A 200 -9.24 6.15 -3.84
N THR A 201 -9.41 6.78 -2.68
CA THR A 201 -10.22 8.00 -2.52
C THR A 201 -9.36 9.10 -1.92
N VAL A 202 -9.48 10.28 -2.48
CA VAL A 202 -8.79 11.51 -2.08
C VAL A 202 -9.82 12.58 -1.75
N VAL A 203 -9.64 13.26 -0.62
CA VAL A 203 -10.38 14.46 -0.24
C VAL A 203 -9.42 15.63 -0.21
N THR A 204 -9.65 16.61 -1.07
CA THR A 204 -8.82 17.82 -1.15
C THR A 204 -9.31 18.87 -0.16
N TYR A 205 -8.37 19.57 0.46
CA TYR A 205 -8.66 20.65 1.40
C TYR A 205 -7.85 21.92 1.09
N LYS A 206 -8.35 23.04 1.60
CA LYS A 206 -7.70 24.35 1.57
C LYS A 206 -7.67 24.95 2.97
N GLU A 207 -6.56 25.57 3.31
CA GLU A 207 -6.36 26.32 4.54
C GLU A 207 -5.71 27.68 4.25
N PRO A 208 -5.93 28.70 5.10
CA PRO A 208 -5.16 29.93 5.05
C PRO A 208 -3.65 29.68 5.20
N PRO A 209 -2.78 30.61 4.76
CA PRO A 209 -1.35 30.55 5.05
C PRO A 209 -1.09 30.44 6.56
N LYS A 210 -0.20 29.53 6.96
CA LYS A 210 0.22 29.31 8.35
C LYS A 210 1.74 29.12 8.42
N ASP A 211 2.34 29.50 9.54
CA ASP A 211 3.75 29.23 9.81
C ASP A 211 3.99 27.73 9.99
N HIS A 212 5.17 27.24 9.58
CA HIS A 212 5.47 25.80 9.55
C HIS A 212 5.49 25.13 10.92
N GLU A 213 5.79 25.88 11.98
CA GLU A 213 5.91 25.37 13.36
C GLU A 213 4.54 25.07 14.00
N ASP A 214 3.45 25.64 13.47
CA ASP A 214 2.07 25.46 13.98
C ASP A 214 1.35 24.25 13.35
N ARG A 215 2.08 23.36 12.67
CA ARG A 215 1.49 22.20 12.00
C ARG A 215 1.22 21.08 12.99
N TYR A 216 -0.06 20.83 13.23
CA TYR A 216 -0.50 19.69 14.01
C TYR A 216 -0.22 18.36 13.30
N MET A 217 0.21 17.37 14.08
CA MET A 217 0.44 16.00 13.64
C MET A 217 -0.84 15.16 13.75
N ASP A 218 -0.87 14.06 12.97
CA ASP A 218 -1.83 12.96 13.11
C ASP A 218 -3.32 13.30 12.97
N SER A 219 -3.65 14.53 12.55
CA SER A 219 -4.99 14.82 12.05
C SER A 219 -5.30 13.90 10.85
N SER A 220 -6.51 13.38 10.83
CA SER A 220 -6.97 12.45 9.80
C SER A 220 -8.47 12.63 9.57
N MET A 221 -9.02 11.88 8.63
CA MET A 221 -10.46 11.81 8.42
C MET A 221 -10.92 10.38 8.39
N ILE A 222 -12.19 10.17 8.66
CA ILE A 222 -12.87 8.90 8.40
C ILE A 222 -13.88 9.13 7.29
N LEU A 223 -13.73 8.41 6.18
CA LEU A 223 -14.75 8.31 5.14
C LEU A 223 -15.69 7.18 5.53
N LYS A 224 -16.95 7.51 5.75
CA LYS A 224 -18.02 6.55 5.96
C LYS A 224 -18.77 6.36 4.65
N VAL A 225 -18.92 5.10 4.25
CA VAL A 225 -19.56 4.67 3.01
C VAL A 225 -20.55 3.56 3.35
N GLY A 226 -21.83 3.92 3.44
CA GLY A 226 -22.84 3.06 4.06
C GLY A 226 -22.47 2.75 5.51
N ASP A 227 -22.35 1.46 5.84
CA ASP A 227 -21.98 1.01 7.19
C ASP A 227 -20.46 0.92 7.41
N LYS A 228 -19.67 0.90 6.34
CA LYS A 228 -18.21 0.78 6.41
C LYS A 228 -17.53 2.13 6.55
N MET A 229 -16.39 2.12 7.23
CA MET A 229 -15.56 3.28 7.48
C MET A 229 -14.12 3.00 7.06
N TYR A 230 -13.47 4.02 6.52
CA TYR A 230 -12.10 3.97 6.00
C TYR A 230 -11.35 5.20 6.52
N LYS A 231 -10.13 5.00 7.03
CA LYS A 231 -9.28 6.11 7.44
C LYS A 231 -8.65 6.76 6.22
N LEU A 232 -8.73 8.08 6.16
CA LEU A 232 -7.98 8.92 5.24
C LEU A 232 -6.84 9.59 5.98
N ARG A 233 -5.62 9.34 5.54
CA ARG A 233 -4.40 9.91 6.09
C ARG A 233 -4.04 11.15 5.30
N SER A 234 -3.45 12.15 5.95
CA SER A 234 -2.89 13.29 5.21
C SER A 234 -1.86 12.79 4.20
N SER A 235 -2.00 13.19 2.95
CA SER A 235 -1.12 12.81 1.83
C SER A 235 -0.74 14.05 1.03
N GLY A 236 0.42 14.60 1.39
CA GLY A 236 0.98 15.78 0.74
C GLY A 236 0.23 17.10 1.03
N SER A 237 1.00 18.18 1.01
CA SER A 237 0.45 19.54 1.01
C SER A 237 1.42 20.47 0.29
N SER A 238 0.90 21.40 -0.50
CA SER A 238 1.64 22.53 -1.04
C SER A 238 1.17 23.83 -0.38
N SER A 239 2.06 24.81 -0.31
CA SER A 239 1.76 26.14 0.25
C SER A 239 2.22 27.22 -0.71
N ASP A 240 1.34 28.17 -0.99
CA ASP A 240 1.61 29.36 -1.79
C ASP A 240 1.08 30.62 -1.06
N SER A 241 1.16 31.78 -1.71
CA SER A 241 0.66 33.05 -1.13
C SER A 241 -0.86 33.08 -0.95
N GLN A 242 -1.59 32.16 -1.57
CA GLN A 242 -3.05 32.03 -1.47
C GLN A 242 -3.47 31.05 -0.36
N GLY A 243 -2.54 30.25 0.17
CA GLY A 243 -2.79 29.36 1.29
C GLY A 243 -2.14 28.00 1.14
N ILE A 244 -2.61 27.05 1.94
CA ILE A 244 -2.18 25.65 1.92
C ILE A 244 -3.25 24.84 1.20
N LYS A 245 -2.83 24.00 0.25
CA LYS A 245 -3.66 22.99 -0.40
C LYS A 245 -3.08 21.64 -0.04
N GLY A 246 -3.92 20.69 0.34
CA GLY A 246 -3.45 19.34 0.62
C GLY A 246 -4.54 18.33 0.42
N THR A 247 -4.21 17.07 0.70
CA THR A 247 -5.16 15.98 0.57
C THR A 247 -5.17 15.06 1.77
N TYR A 248 -6.31 14.40 1.96
CA TYR A 248 -6.45 13.21 2.79
C TYR A 248 -6.79 12.04 1.87
N GLU A 249 -6.10 10.91 1.99
CA GLU A 249 -6.28 9.77 1.11
C GLU A 249 -6.50 8.44 1.83
N SER A 250 -7.25 7.55 1.19
CA SER A 250 -7.38 6.14 1.56
C SER A 250 -7.20 5.28 0.31
N LYS A 251 -6.30 4.28 0.37
CA LYS A 251 -6.15 3.27 -0.69
C LYS A 251 -7.22 2.18 -0.63
N ALA A 252 -7.81 1.96 0.55
CA ALA A 252 -8.82 0.96 0.77
C ALA A 252 -10.18 1.32 0.16
N ALA A 253 -10.59 2.59 0.28
CA ALA A 253 -11.84 3.07 -0.30
C ALA A 253 -11.66 3.39 -1.79
N THR A 254 -12.06 2.49 -2.69
CA THR A 254 -11.95 2.66 -4.14
C THR A 254 -13.29 2.97 -4.81
N TYR A 255 -13.25 3.35 -6.08
CA TYR A 255 -14.43 3.53 -6.93
C TYR A 255 -15.42 2.37 -6.84
N ASP A 256 -14.94 1.13 -6.85
CA ASP A 256 -15.82 -0.04 -6.84
C ASP A 256 -16.63 -0.17 -5.55
N ILE A 257 -16.11 0.37 -4.44
CA ILE A 257 -16.79 0.46 -3.15
C ILE A 257 -17.79 1.62 -3.17
N LEU A 258 -17.42 2.77 -3.74
CA LEU A 258 -18.22 4.01 -3.65
C LEU A 258 -19.33 4.13 -4.72
N LYS A 259 -19.20 3.49 -5.88
CA LYS A 259 -20.05 3.74 -7.07
C LYS A 259 -21.55 3.57 -6.87
N ASP A 260 -21.96 2.65 -6.00
CA ASP A 260 -23.37 2.34 -5.75
C ASP A 260 -23.89 2.93 -4.42
N GLN A 261 -23.04 3.70 -3.72
CA GLN A 261 -23.30 4.17 -2.37
C GLN A 261 -23.89 5.57 -2.39
N LYS A 262 -24.99 5.74 -1.66
CA LYS A 262 -25.71 7.02 -1.55
C LYS A 262 -25.36 7.77 -0.27
N ASP A 263 -25.05 7.03 0.78
CA ASP A 263 -24.73 7.55 2.10
C ASP A 263 -23.21 7.61 2.24
N ILE A 264 -22.65 8.75 1.81
CA ILE A 264 -21.22 9.04 1.87
C ILE A 264 -21.03 10.26 2.76
N SER A 265 -20.23 10.10 3.81
CA SER A 265 -19.92 11.18 4.73
C SER A 265 -18.48 11.14 5.22
N ILE A 266 -18.02 12.26 5.76
CA ILE A 266 -16.66 12.44 6.27
C ILE A 266 -16.76 12.88 7.73
N ILE A 267 -16.00 12.22 8.60
CA ILE A 267 -15.86 12.58 10.01
C ILE A 267 -14.43 13.07 10.21
N PRO A 268 -14.21 14.38 10.42
CA PRO A 268 -12.89 14.93 10.73
C PRO A 268 -12.39 14.44 12.08
N LEU A 269 -11.12 14.04 12.15
CA LEU A 269 -10.41 13.74 13.40
C LEU A 269 -9.27 14.76 13.55
N ALA A 270 -9.55 15.82 14.31
CA ALA A 270 -8.55 16.83 14.61
C ALA A 270 -7.68 16.36 15.78
N CYS A 271 -6.38 16.49 15.62
CA CYS A 271 -5.39 16.26 16.66
C CYS A 271 -4.60 17.56 16.80
N ASP A 272 -4.38 18.02 18.04
CA ASP A 272 -3.63 19.25 18.31
C ASP A 272 -2.21 18.97 18.86
N ILE A 273 -1.74 17.73 18.75
CA ILE A 273 -0.35 17.36 19.08
C ILE A 273 0.56 18.00 18.03
N THR A 274 1.55 18.75 18.48
CA THR A 274 2.56 19.36 17.61
C THR A 274 3.72 18.41 17.34
N TRP A 275 4.50 18.67 16.28
CA TRP A 275 5.73 17.92 15.98
C TRP A 275 6.74 17.96 17.13
N ASP A 276 6.85 19.09 17.81
CA ASP A 276 7.75 19.27 18.95
C ASP A 276 7.34 18.42 20.16
N GLU A 277 6.05 18.35 20.46
CA GLU A 277 5.52 17.49 21.53
C GLU A 277 5.73 16.01 21.19
N PHE A 278 5.48 15.63 19.94
CA PHE A 278 5.70 14.26 19.46
C PHE A 278 7.18 13.86 19.57
N ARG A 279 8.11 14.70 19.14
CA ARG A 279 9.56 14.37 19.21
C ARG A 279 10.03 14.20 20.66
N LYS A 280 9.57 15.07 21.56
CA LYS A 280 9.91 15.01 23.00
C LYS A 280 9.36 13.75 23.67
N SER A 281 8.20 13.24 23.26
CA SER A 281 7.65 12.00 23.80
C SER A 281 8.43 10.77 23.33
N HIS A 282 8.84 10.73 22.05
CA HIS A 282 9.67 9.66 21.48
C HIS A 282 11.08 9.59 22.07
N GLU A 283 11.73 10.74 22.31
CA GLU A 283 13.07 10.78 22.94
C GLU A 283 13.08 10.18 24.36
N ASN A 284 11.94 10.26 25.08
CA ASN A 284 11.80 9.78 26.46
C ASN A 284 11.22 8.35 26.59
N ASN A 285 10.64 7.79 25.51
CA ASN A 285 9.87 6.52 25.55
C ASN A 285 10.66 5.27 25.11
N ASN A 286 11.97 5.35 24.91
CA ASN A 286 12.84 4.18 24.60
C ASN A 286 12.86 3.07 25.68
N THR A 287 12.01 3.16 26.72
CA THR A 287 11.95 2.24 27.87
C THR A 287 10.54 1.85 28.32
N LYS A 288 9.49 2.00 27.50
CA LYS A 288 8.20 1.35 27.85
C LYS A 288 8.37 -0.17 27.68
N GLU A 289 8.44 -0.89 28.81
CA GLU A 289 8.35 -2.35 28.86
C GLU A 289 7.18 -2.80 28.00
N TYR A 290 7.43 -3.73 27.07
CA TYR A 290 6.39 -4.36 26.28
C TYR A 290 5.32 -4.91 27.23
N GLU A 291 4.13 -4.32 27.20
CA GLU A 291 2.94 -4.86 27.84
C GLU A 291 2.81 -6.36 27.52
N SER A 292 2.20 -7.12 28.43
CA SER A 292 1.94 -8.54 28.21
C SER A 292 1.02 -8.71 26.98
N LYS A 293 1.62 -9.00 25.82
CA LYS A 293 0.87 -9.30 24.59
C LYS A 293 0.31 -10.72 24.66
N GLU A 294 -0.94 -10.87 24.27
CA GLU A 294 -1.59 -12.16 24.08
C GLU A 294 -1.40 -12.64 22.64
N THR A 295 -1.68 -13.91 22.37
CA THR A 295 -1.70 -14.46 21.02
C THR A 295 -2.92 -15.35 20.85
N ILE A 296 -3.74 -15.04 19.85
CA ILE A 296 -4.91 -15.84 19.46
C ILE A 296 -4.94 -15.91 17.93
N ASN A 297 -5.31 -17.06 17.36
CA ASN A 297 -5.44 -17.23 15.91
C ASN A 297 -4.23 -16.72 15.11
N ASN A 298 -3.02 -16.94 15.67
CA ASN A 298 -1.74 -16.49 15.10
C ASN A 298 -1.62 -14.96 14.92
N VAL A 299 -2.30 -14.20 15.78
CA VAL A 299 -2.22 -12.74 15.88
C VAL A 299 -1.78 -12.37 17.30
N ARG A 300 -0.67 -11.64 17.42
CA ARG A 300 -0.13 -11.11 18.67
C ARG A 300 -0.63 -9.69 18.89
N TYR A 301 -1.18 -9.38 20.07
CA TYR A 301 -1.84 -8.10 20.35
C TYR A 301 -1.81 -7.74 21.84
N SER A 302 -1.97 -6.45 22.16
CA SER A 302 -2.30 -6.00 23.52
C SER A 302 -3.81 -6.10 23.74
N LYS A 303 -4.23 -6.84 24.78
CA LYS A 303 -5.67 -7.06 25.05
C LYS A 303 -6.37 -5.82 25.60
N SER A 304 -5.69 -5.08 26.46
CA SER A 304 -6.19 -3.85 27.08
C SER A 304 -5.35 -2.66 26.63
N PHE A 305 -5.96 -1.49 26.63
CA PHE A 305 -5.34 -0.23 26.24
C PHE A 305 -5.78 0.87 27.22
N ASP A 306 -4.84 1.69 27.69
CA ASP A 306 -5.12 2.80 28.61
C ASP A 306 -4.96 4.14 27.88
N PHE A 307 -5.92 5.04 28.07
CA PHE A 307 -5.90 6.38 27.48
C PHE A 307 -5.57 7.46 28.51
N SER A 308 -5.11 8.62 28.03
CA SER A 308 -4.73 9.78 28.86
C SER A 308 -5.87 10.35 29.70
N ASP A 309 -7.12 10.18 29.25
CA ASP A 309 -8.32 10.64 29.95
C ASP A 309 -8.78 9.65 31.04
N GLY A 310 -8.04 8.56 31.23
CA GLY A 310 -8.36 7.47 32.15
C GLY A 310 -9.38 6.46 31.61
N SER A 311 -9.91 6.68 30.40
CA SER A 311 -10.73 5.67 29.70
C SER A 311 -9.87 4.47 29.31
N LYS A 312 -10.53 3.34 29.07
CA LYS A 312 -9.88 2.08 28.71
C LYS A 312 -10.45 1.53 27.41
N GLY A 313 -9.60 0.81 26.70
CA GLY A 313 -9.93 0.02 25.51
C GLY A 313 -9.67 -1.46 25.75
N GLU A 314 -10.42 -2.31 25.05
CA GLU A 314 -10.16 -3.74 25.00
C GLU A 314 -10.39 -4.33 23.60
N ILE A 315 -9.64 -5.39 23.30
CA ILE A 315 -9.91 -6.32 22.20
C ILE A 315 -10.57 -7.56 22.81
N SER A 316 -11.84 -7.77 22.47
CA SER A 316 -12.65 -8.83 23.06
C SER A 316 -12.52 -10.15 22.29
N ASN A 317 -12.28 -10.10 20.98
CA ASN A 317 -12.16 -11.26 20.11
C ASN A 317 -11.32 -10.94 18.87
N ILE A 318 -10.70 -11.97 18.29
CA ILE A 318 -10.06 -11.90 16.97
C ILE A 318 -10.45 -13.14 16.20
N GLU A 319 -11.09 -12.95 15.04
CA GLU A 319 -11.44 -14.02 14.11
C GLU A 319 -10.44 -14.03 12.95
N ARG A 320 -10.06 -15.21 12.49
CA ARG A 320 -9.18 -15.36 11.33
C ARG A 320 -9.71 -16.43 10.40
N ASN A 321 -9.75 -16.08 9.12
CA ASN A 321 -9.98 -16.99 8.00
C ASN A 321 -8.73 -17.03 7.10
N ASP A 322 -8.79 -17.81 6.03
CA ASP A 322 -7.64 -18.04 5.13
C ASP A 322 -7.07 -16.75 4.51
N ASN A 323 -7.91 -15.73 4.29
CA ASN A 323 -7.52 -14.46 3.65
C ASN A 323 -7.92 -13.19 4.43
N SER A 324 -8.40 -13.31 5.67
CA SER A 324 -8.85 -12.15 6.43
C SER A 324 -8.73 -12.32 7.94
N VAL A 325 -8.63 -11.20 8.65
CA VAL A 325 -8.64 -11.10 10.10
C VAL A 325 -9.66 -10.04 10.50
N LYS A 326 -10.53 -10.38 11.47
CA LYS A 326 -11.45 -9.43 12.11
C LYS A 326 -11.07 -9.24 13.57
N VAL A 327 -10.99 -7.99 14.00
CA VAL A 327 -10.66 -7.62 15.38
C VAL A 327 -11.86 -6.91 15.98
N TYR A 328 -12.36 -7.43 17.09
CA TYR A 328 -13.49 -6.86 17.83
C TYR A 328 -12.93 -6.01 18.96
N CYS A 329 -13.19 -4.72 18.94
CA CYS A 329 -12.68 -3.78 19.93
C CYS A 329 -13.76 -2.85 20.45
N LYS A 330 -13.56 -2.37 21.67
CA LYS A 330 -14.38 -1.33 22.27
C LYS A 330 -13.60 -0.56 23.31
N GLY A 331 -13.95 0.71 23.46
CA GLY A 331 -13.56 1.54 24.58
C GLY A 331 -14.71 1.72 25.57
N THR A 332 -14.43 2.39 26.68
CA THR A 332 -15.47 2.81 27.64
C THR A 332 -16.29 4.02 27.15
N SER A 333 -15.97 4.56 25.97
CA SER A 333 -16.71 5.65 25.32
C SER A 333 -16.73 5.48 23.80
N GLU A 334 -17.66 6.15 23.12
CA GLU A 334 -17.74 6.18 21.66
C GLU A 334 -16.43 6.69 21.03
N LYS A 335 -15.88 7.76 21.61
CA LYS A 335 -14.63 8.39 21.17
C LYS A 335 -13.46 7.41 21.26
N ALA A 336 -13.30 6.73 22.41
CA ALA A 336 -12.25 5.74 22.59
C ALA A 336 -12.37 4.60 21.57
N SER A 337 -13.58 4.09 21.39
CA SER A 337 -13.84 2.97 20.47
C SER A 337 -13.54 3.32 19.01
N LEU A 338 -13.99 4.49 18.54
CA LEU A 338 -13.72 4.96 17.18
C LEU A 338 -12.22 5.20 16.92
N LEU A 339 -11.53 5.79 17.90
CA LEU A 339 -10.09 6.06 17.81
C LEU A 339 -9.27 4.78 17.84
N MET A 340 -9.66 3.78 18.64
CA MET A 340 -9.07 2.44 18.57
C MET A 340 -9.24 1.85 17.17
N ALA A 341 -10.48 1.74 16.68
CA ALA A 341 -10.77 1.09 15.40
C ALA A 341 -10.04 1.75 14.21
N SER A 342 -10.00 3.09 14.19
CA SER A 342 -9.35 3.85 13.12
C SER A 342 -7.83 3.93 13.21
N SER A 343 -7.21 3.51 14.33
CA SER A 343 -5.75 3.60 14.52
C SER A 343 -5.02 2.26 14.47
N MET A 344 -5.76 1.14 14.35
CA MET A 344 -5.17 -0.18 14.23
C MET A 344 -4.40 -0.36 12.92
N SER A 345 -3.33 -1.16 12.97
CA SER A 345 -2.61 -1.68 11.80
C SER A 345 -2.11 -3.08 12.12
N ILE A 346 -1.88 -3.91 11.11
CA ILE A 346 -1.21 -5.21 11.28
C ILE A 346 0.07 -5.28 10.45
N TYR A 347 1.03 -6.06 10.95
CA TYR A 347 2.27 -6.39 10.26
C TYR A 347 2.52 -7.89 10.33
N TYR A 348 3.24 -8.43 9.35
CA TYR A 348 3.75 -9.79 9.47
C TYR A 348 4.90 -9.82 10.48
N GLN A 349 4.87 -10.76 11.42
CA GLN A 349 5.92 -10.88 12.42
C GLN A 349 7.27 -11.18 11.73
N PHE A 350 8.30 -10.45 12.15
CA PHE A 350 9.65 -10.68 11.69
C PHE A 350 10.15 -12.06 12.16
N VAL A 351 10.70 -12.83 11.23
CA VAL A 351 11.36 -14.10 11.53
C VAL A 351 12.86 -13.88 11.44
N GLU A 352 13.56 -14.07 12.56
CA GLU A 352 15.01 -13.89 12.65
C GLU A 352 15.74 -14.71 11.57
N GLY A 353 16.63 -14.05 10.82
CA GLY A 353 17.37 -14.65 9.71
C GLY A 353 16.68 -14.56 8.33
N GLN A 354 15.47 -14.01 8.22
CA GLN A 354 14.90 -13.67 6.91
C GLN A 354 15.49 -12.36 6.38
N THR A 355 16.02 -12.40 5.16
CA THR A 355 16.54 -11.22 4.44
C THR A 355 15.45 -10.45 3.70
N ASN A 356 14.33 -11.11 3.36
CA ASN A 356 13.26 -10.55 2.55
C ASN A 356 12.00 -10.41 3.40
N TYR A 357 11.80 -9.21 3.93
CA TYR A 357 10.63 -8.85 4.73
C TYR A 357 9.47 -8.52 3.79
N THR A 358 8.34 -9.23 3.93
CA THR A 358 7.10 -8.85 3.26
C THR A 358 6.27 -8.05 4.23
N ASP A 359 5.90 -6.83 3.85
CA ASP A 359 4.94 -6.03 4.60
C ASP A 359 3.50 -6.35 4.21
N TYR A 360 2.59 -6.16 5.16
CA TYR A 360 1.16 -6.12 4.89
C TYR A 360 0.73 -4.65 4.70
N ASP A 361 0.05 -4.36 3.60
CA ASP A 361 -0.43 -3.01 3.31
C ASP A 361 -1.77 -2.73 4.02
N SER A 362 -1.67 -2.32 5.29
CA SER A 362 -2.85 -1.94 6.08
C SER A 362 -3.63 -0.79 5.45
N ASP A 363 -2.99 0.10 4.69
CA ASP A 363 -3.66 1.28 4.14
C ASP A 363 -4.57 0.93 2.96
N LYS A 364 -4.29 -0.19 2.29
CA LYS A 364 -5.07 -0.72 1.17
C LYS A 364 -6.14 -1.71 1.61
N TYR A 365 -5.91 -2.47 2.67
CA TYR A 365 -6.74 -3.64 2.99
C TYR A 365 -7.47 -3.57 4.33
N MET A 366 -7.46 -2.41 4.99
CA MET A 366 -8.18 -2.18 6.24
C MET A 366 -9.50 -1.42 6.03
N SER A 367 -10.55 -1.92 6.67
CA SER A 367 -11.80 -1.18 6.89
C SER A 367 -12.31 -1.43 8.32
N PHE A 368 -13.27 -0.65 8.78
CA PHE A 368 -13.92 -0.90 10.07
C PHE A 368 -15.38 -0.44 10.07
N TYR A 369 -16.18 -0.97 10.98
CA TYR A 369 -17.59 -0.60 11.13
C TYR A 369 -18.08 -0.87 12.55
N LYS A 370 -19.26 -0.35 12.85
CA LYS A 370 -19.93 -0.56 14.14
C LYS A 370 -20.33 -2.03 14.32
N ASP A 371 -20.05 -2.59 15.50
CA ASP A 371 -20.57 -3.91 15.86
C ASP A 371 -22.09 -3.80 16.11
N PRO A 372 -22.94 -4.54 15.36
CA PRO A 372 -24.37 -4.51 15.59
C PRO A 372 -24.79 -5.09 16.96
N ASN A 373 -23.91 -5.83 17.64
CA ASN A 373 -24.20 -6.51 18.91
C ASN A 373 -23.63 -5.79 20.14
N ASP A 374 -22.81 -4.76 19.96
CA ASP A 374 -22.23 -3.98 21.05
C ASP A 374 -22.31 -2.49 20.71
N ALA A 375 -23.05 -1.71 21.50
CA ALA A 375 -23.30 -0.29 21.23
C ALA A 375 -22.01 0.55 21.13
N LEU A 376 -20.95 0.15 21.85
CA LEU A 376 -19.64 0.79 21.79
C LEU A 376 -18.64 -0.03 20.96
N GLY A 377 -19.03 -1.22 20.49
CA GLY A 377 -18.17 -2.10 19.73
C GLY A 377 -17.92 -1.63 18.30
N TYR A 378 -16.71 -1.93 17.84
CA TYR A 378 -16.31 -1.85 16.44
C TYR A 378 -15.65 -3.16 16.01
N ILE A 379 -15.81 -3.46 14.73
CA ILE A 379 -15.13 -4.56 14.06
C ILE A 379 -14.16 -3.94 13.05
N VAL A 380 -12.88 -4.24 13.19
CA VAL A 380 -11.84 -3.87 12.22
C VAL A 380 -11.53 -5.08 11.36
N GLU A 381 -11.63 -4.93 10.04
CA GLU A 381 -11.38 -5.99 9.07
C GLU A 381 -10.10 -5.71 8.29
N PHE A 382 -9.23 -6.72 8.26
CA PHE A 382 -8.02 -6.79 7.46
C PHE A 382 -8.19 -7.89 6.40
N ASN A 383 -8.18 -7.52 5.12
CA ASN A 383 -8.33 -8.41 3.98
C ASN A 383 -6.98 -8.73 3.31
N ASP A 384 -6.91 -9.69 2.39
CA ASP A 384 -5.66 -10.07 1.68
C ASP A 384 -4.53 -10.49 2.63
N VAL A 385 -4.89 -11.07 3.78
CA VAL A 385 -3.95 -11.57 4.77
C VAL A 385 -3.48 -12.96 4.34
N LYS A 386 -2.17 -13.14 4.19
CA LYS A 386 -1.60 -14.46 3.85
C LYS A 386 -1.97 -15.52 4.88
N LYS A 387 -2.47 -16.65 4.40
CA LYS A 387 -2.77 -17.83 5.20
C LYS A 387 -1.57 -18.21 6.09
N ASP A 388 -1.85 -18.57 7.34
CA ASP A 388 -0.90 -19.04 8.35
C ASP A 388 0.28 -18.11 8.72
N LYS A 389 0.39 -16.91 8.14
CA LYS A 389 1.42 -15.94 8.53
C LYS A 389 1.10 -15.34 9.90
N ALA A 390 2.08 -15.38 10.80
CA ALA A 390 1.98 -14.75 12.11
C ALA A 390 1.88 -13.23 11.96
N LEU A 391 0.94 -12.64 12.70
CA LEU A 391 0.67 -11.21 12.65
C LEU A 391 0.95 -10.54 13.99
N GLU A 392 1.29 -9.27 13.93
CA GLU A 392 1.31 -8.37 15.07
C GLU A 392 0.35 -7.22 14.83
N LEU A 393 -0.64 -7.08 15.70
CA LEU A 393 -1.57 -5.97 15.73
C LEU A 393 -0.98 -4.86 16.59
N ILE A 394 -0.96 -3.65 16.05
CA ILE A 394 -0.50 -2.45 16.75
C ILE A 394 -1.51 -1.32 16.61
N PHE A 395 -1.38 -0.33 17.48
CA PHE A 395 -2.08 0.95 17.41
C PHE A 395 -1.06 2.06 17.17
N ARG A 396 -1.48 3.16 16.54
CA ARG A 396 -0.63 4.36 16.52
C ARG A 396 -0.46 4.88 17.95
N GLU A 397 0.78 4.98 18.42
CA GLU A 397 1.11 5.33 19.81
C GLU A 397 0.48 6.65 20.29
N ASN A 398 0.35 7.64 19.41
CA ASN A 398 -0.24 8.93 19.77
C ASN A 398 -1.72 8.84 20.16
N ILE A 399 -2.43 7.77 19.77
CA ILE A 399 -3.85 7.59 20.10
C ILE A 399 -4.07 7.42 21.62
N GLU A 400 -3.04 7.03 22.39
CA GLU A 400 -3.06 7.01 23.85
C GLU A 400 -3.43 8.40 24.41
N GLN A 401 -3.03 9.48 23.73
CA GLN A 401 -3.31 10.86 24.11
C GLN A 401 -4.71 11.31 23.65
N ILE A 402 -5.73 10.52 23.96
CA ILE A 402 -7.11 10.72 23.48
C ILE A 402 -7.66 12.13 23.75
N ASP A 403 -7.24 12.78 24.83
CA ASP A 403 -7.66 14.15 25.19
C ASP A 403 -7.29 15.17 24.13
N ARG A 404 -6.23 14.91 23.37
CA ARG A 404 -5.71 15.76 22.30
C ARG A 404 -6.43 15.55 20.96
N TYR A 405 -7.36 14.60 20.91
CA TYR A 405 -8.20 14.34 19.73
C TYR A 405 -9.59 14.92 19.89
N ASN A 406 -10.08 15.57 18.84
CA ASN A 406 -11.46 16.02 18.72
C ASN A 406 -12.14 15.38 17.50
N ILE A 407 -13.31 14.79 17.71
CA ILE A 407 -14.14 14.23 16.64
C ILE A 407 -15.04 15.34 16.13
N GLY A 408 -14.84 15.74 14.89
CA GLY A 408 -15.65 16.77 14.23
C GLY A 408 -17.05 16.27 13.89
N ASN A 409 -17.95 17.20 13.59
CA ASN A 409 -19.28 16.88 13.09
C ASN A 409 -19.18 16.13 11.75
N GLU A 410 -20.02 15.11 11.58
CA GLU A 410 -20.13 14.36 10.33
C GLU A 410 -20.61 15.27 9.19
N ILE A 411 -19.86 15.29 8.08
CA ILE A 411 -20.10 16.09 6.88
C ILE A 411 -20.64 15.17 5.79
N GLN A 412 -21.87 15.40 5.34
CA GLN A 412 -22.44 14.63 4.22
C GLN A 412 -21.83 15.10 2.89
N VAL A 413 -21.32 14.16 2.09
CA VAL A 413 -20.74 14.41 0.76
C VAL A 413 -21.82 14.39 -0.32
N SER A 414 -22.93 13.69 -0.08
CA SER A 414 -24.06 13.56 -1.00
C SER A 414 -25.36 14.06 -0.38
N LYS A 415 -25.99 15.02 -1.07
CA LYS A 415 -27.45 15.15 -1.16
C LYS A 415 -27.88 15.03 -2.61
#